data_AF-A0A961JMQ2-F1
#
_entry.id   AF-A0A961JMQ2-F1
#
_cell.length_a   1.000
_cell.length_b   1.000
_cell.length_c   1.000
_cell.angle_alpha   90.00
_cell.angle_beta   90.00
_cell.angle_gamma   90.00
#
_symmetry.space_group_name_H-M   'P 1'
#
loop_
_entity.id
_entity.type
_entity.pdbx_description
1 polymer ?
#
loop_
_entity_poly.entity_id
_entity_poly.type
_entity_poly.pdbx_seq_one_letter_code
_entity_poly.pdbx_strand_id
1 'polypeptide(L)' 'MKENFARAAYYFVNMCWLLGLAVVAGPVAAGELRLVMFDQPGCIYCARWDAEIGPIYPATEEARIAPLSRMSIHDSLP' A
#
# COMPACT_ATOMS: atom_id res chain seq x y z
N MET A 1 -37.06 -22.42 -32.92
CA MET A 1 -36.83 -22.92 -31.55
C MET A 1 -35.36 -23.21 -31.22
N LYS A 2 -34.56 -23.81 -32.12
CA LYS A 2 -33.14 -24.13 -31.85
C LYS A 2 -32.23 -22.92 -31.65
N GLU A 3 -32.50 -21.81 -32.35
CA GLU A 3 -31.65 -20.61 -32.31
C GLU A 3 -31.78 -19.80 -31.00
N ASN A 4 -32.96 -19.86 -30.38
CA ASN A 4 -33.22 -19.19 -29.09
C ASN A 4 -32.47 -19.89 -27.94
N PHE A 5 -32.28 -21.21 -28.04
CA PHE A 5 -31.53 -21.99 -27.05
C PHE A 5 -30.03 -21.71 -27.13
N ALA A 6 -29.48 -21.58 -28.34
CA ALA A 6 -28.08 -21.22 -28.57
C ALA A 6 -27.77 -19.79 -28.09
N ARG A 7 -28.67 -18.83 -28.33
CA ARG A 7 -28.51 -17.44 -27.82
C ARG A 7 -28.62 -17.38 -26.31
N ALA A 8 -29.58 -18.10 -25.71
CA ALA A 8 -29.71 -18.18 -24.26
C ALA A 8 -28.46 -18.79 -23.61
N ALA A 9 -27.92 -19.88 -24.17
CA ALA A 9 -26.67 -20.48 -23.72
C ALA A 9 -25.47 -19.54 -23.89
N TYR A 10 -25.40 -18.78 -25.00
CA TYR A 10 -24.32 -17.82 -25.24
C TYR A 10 -24.37 -16.65 -24.24
N TYR A 11 -25.55 -16.12 -23.94
CA TYR A 11 -25.72 -15.11 -22.89
C TYR A 11 -25.40 -15.67 -21.51
N PHE A 12 -25.78 -16.92 -21.22
CA PHE A 12 -25.48 -17.55 -19.94
C PHE A 12 -23.97 -17.77 -19.75
N VAL A 13 -23.27 -18.25 -20.79
CA VAL A 13 -21.82 -18.46 -20.76
C VAL A 13 -21.08 -17.13 -20.65
N ASN A 14 -21.43 -16.12 -21.44
CA ASN A 14 -20.83 -14.79 -21.34
C ASN A 14 -21.08 -14.14 -19.97
N MET A 15 -22.28 -14.31 -19.42
CA MET A 15 -22.63 -13.76 -18.11
C MET A 15 -21.87 -14.46 -16.99
N CYS A 16 -21.71 -15.79 -17.04
CA CYS A 16 -20.83 -16.52 -16.11
C CYS A 16 -19.36 -16.14 -16.25
N TRP A 17 -18.89 -15.90 -17.49
CA TRP A 17 -17.52 -15.45 -17.75
C TRP A 17 -17.24 -14.05 -17.17
N LEU A 18 -18.17 -13.10 -17.37
CA LEU A 18 -18.07 -11.74 -16.83
C LEU A 18 -18.17 -11.72 -15.30
N LEU A 19 -19.05 -12.54 -14.71
CA LEU A 19 -19.16 -12.69 -13.26
C LEU A 19 -17.91 -13.34 -12.65
N GLY A 20 -17.32 -14.33 -13.32
CA GLY A 20 -16.09 -14.99 -12.86
C GLY A 20 -14.88 -14.04 -12.82
N LEU A 21 -14.77 -13.14 -13.80
CA LEU A 21 -13.63 -12.23 -13.93
C LEU A 21 -13.61 -11.14 -12.85
N ALA A 22 -14.78 -10.68 -12.40
CA ALA A 22 -14.90 -9.68 -11.34
C ALA A 22 -14.53 -10.23 -9.94
N VAL A 23 -14.69 -11.54 -9.70
CA VAL A 23 -14.38 -12.17 -8.40
C VAL A 23 -12.88 -12.39 -8.19
N VAL A 24 -12.09 -12.48 -9.26
CA VAL A 24 -10.63 -12.68 -9.17
C VAL A 24 -9.88 -11.38 -8.85
N ALA A 25 -10.49 -10.22 -9.15
CA ALA A 25 -9.94 -8.91 -8.80
C ALA A 25 -10.21 -8.58 -7.33
N GLY A 26 -9.49 -9.24 -6.42
CA GLY A 26 -9.49 -8.88 -4.99
C GLY A 26 -8.95 -7.47 -4.74
N PRO A 27 -9.20 -6.89 -3.55
CA PRO A 27 -8.67 -5.57 -3.21
C PRO A 27 -7.14 -5.59 -3.32
N VAL A 28 -6.59 -4.66 -4.08
CA VAL A 28 -5.16 -4.41 -4.11
C VAL A 28 -4.80 -3.81 -2.75
N ALA A 29 -4.07 -4.56 -1.92
CA ALA A 29 -3.51 -4.02 -0.69
C ALA A 29 -2.52 -2.91 -1.08
N ALA A 30 -2.88 -1.66 -0.78
CA ALA A 30 -1.90 -0.58 -0.79
C ALA A 30 -0.93 -0.85 0.37
N GLY A 31 0.36 -1.00 0.06
CA GLY A 31 1.38 -1.18 1.10
C GLY A 31 1.35 -0.04 2.11
N GLU A 32 1.69 -0.33 3.36
CA GLU A 32 1.76 0.69 4.41
C GLU A 32 2.81 1.74 4.06
N LEU A 33 2.38 3.01 3.98
CA LEU A 33 3.30 4.12 3.79
C LEU A 33 4.11 4.33 5.07
N ARG A 34 5.43 4.46 4.95
CA ARG A 34 6.33 4.69 6.08
C ARG A 34 7.26 5.85 5.78
N LEU A 35 7.51 6.71 6.77
CA LEU A 35 8.59 7.68 6.72
C LEU A 35 9.85 6.99 7.25
N VAL A 36 10.74 6.59 6.34
CA VAL A 36 12.04 5.99 6.73
C VAL A 36 13.06 7.10 6.88
N MET A 37 13.60 7.24 8.09
CA MET A 37 14.69 8.17 8.40
C MET A 37 15.98 7.38 8.62
N PHE A 38 16.90 7.52 7.68
CA PHE A 38 18.24 6.95 7.78
C PHE A 38 19.12 7.82 8.70
N ASP A 39 19.83 7.18 9.61
CA ASP A 39 20.72 7.79 10.60
C ASP A 39 22.12 7.15 10.57
N GLN A 40 23.08 7.86 11.15
CA GLN A 40 24.44 7.40 11.41
C GLN A 40 25.03 8.13 12.62
N PRO A 41 25.99 7.53 13.33
CA PRO A 41 26.71 8.19 14.42
C PRO A 41 27.32 9.54 13.98
N GLY A 42 27.12 10.58 14.78
CA GLY A 42 27.64 11.93 14.51
C GLY A 42 26.83 12.74 13.48
N CYS A 43 25.67 12.27 13.05
CA CYS A 43 24.78 13.04 12.16
C CYS A 43 24.15 14.24 12.90
N ILE A 44 24.71 15.44 12.70
CA ILE A 44 24.20 16.67 13.32
C ILE A 44 22.76 17.01 12.91
N TYR A 45 22.38 16.71 11.67
CA TYR A 45 21.02 16.97 11.18
C TYR A 45 20.00 15.96 11.71
N CYS A 46 20.42 14.72 11.93
CA CYS A 46 19.59 13.69 12.55
C CYS A 46 19.31 14.08 14.00
N ALA A 47 20.34 14.50 14.74
CA ALA A 47 20.21 15.01 16.10
C ALA A 47 19.32 16.26 16.18
N ARG A 48 19.44 17.17 15.20
CA ARG A 48 18.56 18.35 15.12
C ARG A 48 17.11 17.96 14.88
N TRP A 49 16.86 17.02 13.99
CA TRP A 49 15.51 16.50 13.74
C TRP A 49 14.92 15.86 14.99
N ASP A 50 15.70 15.09 15.75
CA ASP A 50 15.27 14.50 17.03
C ASP A 50 14.97 15.55 18.10
N ALA A 51 15.63 16.69 18.07
CA ALA A 51 15.40 17.78 19.01
C ALA A 51 14.16 18.61 18.64
N GLU A 52 13.94 18.87 17.35
CA GLU A 52 12.92 19.81 16.88
C GLU A 52 11.61 19.12 16.46
N ILE A 53 11.69 17.95 15.83
CA ILE A 53 10.56 17.28 15.16
C ILE A 53 10.19 15.96 15.83
N GLY A 54 11.19 15.15 16.19
CA GLY A 54 11.00 13.82 16.79
C GLY A 54 9.98 13.75 17.94
N PRO A 55 9.97 14.70 18.91
CA PRO A 55 9.06 14.63 20.05
C PRO A 55 7.60 14.85 19.67
N ILE A 56 7.33 15.67 18.64
CA ILE A 56 5.97 16.01 18.22
C ILE A 56 5.47 15.13 17.08
N TYR A 57 6.37 14.60 16.24
CA TYR A 57 6.01 13.85 15.03
C TYR A 57 4.95 12.77 15.27
N PRO A 58 5.06 11.86 16.27
CA PRO A 58 4.06 10.81 16.48
C PRO A 58 2.63 11.31 16.76
N ALA A 59 2.46 12.57 17.16
CA ALA A 59 1.16 13.18 17.43
C ALA A 59 0.54 13.87 16.19
N THR A 60 1.27 13.99 15.08
CA THR A 60 0.79 14.71 13.90
C THR A 60 -0.04 13.82 12.97
N GLU A 61 -0.77 14.45 12.03
CA GLU A 61 -1.51 13.74 11.00
C GLU A 61 -0.57 12.93 10.09
N GLU A 62 0.56 13.54 9.75
CA GLU A 62 1.57 12.97 8.88
C GLU A 62 2.11 11.66 9.44
N ALA A 63 2.33 11.56 10.76
CA ALA A 63 2.77 10.32 11.38
C ALA A 63 1.69 9.23 11.43
N ARG A 64 0.40 9.59 11.41
CA ARG A 64 -0.67 8.59 11.25
C ARG A 64 -0.71 8.01 9.85
N ILE A 65 -0.45 8.85 8.85
CA ILE A 65 -0.41 8.45 7.44
C ILE A 65 0.90 7.72 7.11
N ALA A 66 2.02 8.15 7.69
CA ALA A 66 3.36 7.64 7.45
C ALA A 66 4.14 7.48 8.77
N PRO A 67 3.96 6.36 9.49
CA PRO A 67 4.70 6.12 10.72
C PRO A 67 6.22 6.17 10.51
N LEU A 68 6.93 6.78 11.47
CA LEU A 68 8.39 6.92 11.43
C LEU A 68 9.08 5.57 11.65
N SER A 69 10.03 5.25 10.79
CA SER A 69 10.94 4.11 10.93
C SER A 69 12.39 4.60 10.89
N ARG A 70 13.15 4.35 11.95
CA ARG A 70 14.58 4.70 12.01
C ARG A 70 15.42 3.54 11.48
N MET A 71 16.43 3.83 10.66
CA MET A 71 17.30 2.83 10.03
C MET A 71 18.74 3.34 9.98
N SER A 72 19.74 2.46 10.11
CA SER A 72 21.12 2.86 9.84
C SER A 72 21.32 3.01 8.34
N ILE A 73 22.09 4.01 7.91
CA ILE A 73 22.48 4.14 6.50
C ILE A 73 23.28 2.94 5.97
N HIS A 74 23.82 2.11 6.87
CA HIS A 74 24.59 0.91 6.53
C HIS A 74 23.73 -0.36 6.43
N ASP A 75 22.45 -0.28 6.77
CA ASP A 75 21.54 -1.43 6.68
C ASP A 75 21.17 -1.71 5.21
N SER A 76 20.81 -2.97 4.92
CA SER A 76 20.24 -3.34 3.62
C SER A 76 18.88 -2.69 3.42
N LEU A 77 18.59 -2.19 2.22
CA LEU A 77 17.30 -1.56 1.91
C LEU A 77 16.13 -2.53 2.17
N PRO A 78 15.03 -2.04 2.78
CA PRO A 78 13.85 -2.82 3.08
C PRO A 78 12.95 -3.09 1.86
#